data_AF-A0A101SQE1-F1
#
_entry.id   AF-A0A101SQE1-F1
#
_cell.length_a   1.000
_cell.length_b   1.000
_cell.length_c   1.000
_cell.angle_alpha   90.00
_cell.angle_beta   90.00
_cell.angle_gamma   90.00
#
_symmetry.space_group_name_H-M   'P 1'
#
loop_
_entity.id
_entity.type
_entity.pdbx_description
1 polymer ?
#
loop_
_entity_poly.entity_id
_entity_poly.type
_entity_poly.pdbx_seq_one_letter_code
_entity_poly.pdbx_strand_id
1 'polypeptide(L)'
;MGAEGPGAGQFGPAPVMAPDGAGSGGAPAVVPAPRNAAPHDGSPHDAPPRGKLTVSVAAGSAPGASGRGRNVSCTVALAVAGALAVGAVGLGALLRPWTGGENDSAGSGPAATRTPGPSSPGGAYSGAPDPTDGATAPEPAGTVPARYLGTWEGPATGLDGSLPMGTFRLTVHRAGVGGEFGRLTQTDQLGGVCTDILTLKQVTKTRIVATSTGAKDNHAGCDPAPHPVQLTPVGDDLRYTSDSAAEGNPVSRMSRAG
;
A
#
# COMPACT_ATOMS: atom_id res chain seq x y z
N MET A 1 53.72 23.43 -21.32
CA MET A 1 53.54 22.37 -20.30
C MET A 1 52.17 22.63 -19.70
N GLY A 2 51.07 21.92 -19.98
CA GLY A 2 50.84 20.56 -20.44
C GLY A 2 49.86 19.94 -19.44
N ALA A 3 48.65 19.61 -19.87
CA ALA A 3 47.76 18.59 -19.27
C ALA A 3 46.46 18.50 -20.10
N GLU A 4 46.52 17.70 -21.16
CA GLU A 4 45.36 17.22 -21.91
C GLU A 4 44.57 16.22 -21.06
N GLY A 5 43.24 16.41 -20.99
CA GLY A 5 42.33 15.54 -20.26
C GLY A 5 42.04 14.21 -20.98
N PRO A 6 41.58 13.17 -20.25
CA PRO A 6 41.44 11.82 -20.77
C PRO A 6 40.32 11.69 -21.80
N GLY A 7 40.63 10.93 -22.85
CA GLY A 7 39.78 10.73 -24.03
C GLY A 7 38.44 10.09 -23.74
N ALA A 8 37.42 10.57 -24.46
CA ALA A 8 36.11 9.95 -24.56
C ALA A 8 36.24 8.53 -25.13
N GLY A 9 35.69 7.54 -24.40
CA GLY A 9 35.57 6.18 -24.88
C GLY A 9 34.64 6.11 -26.10
N GLN A 10 35.20 5.71 -27.24
CA GLN A 10 34.45 5.49 -28.46
C GLN A 10 33.68 4.17 -28.33
N PHE A 11 32.35 4.25 -28.24
CA PHE A 11 31.48 3.08 -28.38
C PHE A 11 31.60 2.56 -29.82
N GLY A 12 31.98 1.28 -29.96
CA GLY A 12 32.04 0.59 -31.24
C GLY A 12 30.66 0.41 -31.88
N PRO A 13 30.60 0.08 -33.18
CA PRO A 13 29.34 -0.08 -33.90
C PRO A 13 28.51 -1.24 -33.32
N ALA A 14 27.18 -1.08 -33.35
CA ALA A 14 26.24 -2.09 -32.88
C ALA A 14 26.37 -3.41 -33.67
N PRO A 15 26.22 -4.59 -33.03
CA PRO A 15 26.18 -5.86 -33.74
C PRO A 15 24.97 -5.91 -34.68
N VAL A 16 25.21 -6.27 -35.94
CA VAL A 16 24.16 -6.57 -36.92
C VAL A 16 23.68 -8.01 -36.72
N MET A 17 22.40 -8.17 -36.37
CA MET A 17 21.72 -9.46 -36.35
C MET A 17 21.33 -9.83 -37.79
N ALA A 18 21.85 -10.95 -38.30
CA ALA A 18 21.41 -11.52 -39.56
C ALA A 18 20.00 -12.14 -39.38
N PRO A 19 19.07 -11.94 -40.32
CA PRO A 19 17.78 -12.62 -40.28
C PRO A 19 17.94 -14.09 -40.66
N ASP A 20 17.72 -14.97 -39.69
CA ASP A 20 17.49 -16.39 -39.95
C ASP A 20 16.11 -16.57 -40.58
N GLY A 21 16.07 -17.05 -41.82
CA GLY A 21 14.80 -17.33 -42.50
C GLY A 21 14.92 -18.07 -43.83
N ALA A 22 14.77 -19.39 -43.73
CA ALA A 22 14.03 -20.30 -44.63
C ALA A 22 14.78 -21.07 -45.75
N GLY A 23 14.99 -22.37 -45.46
CA GLY A 23 14.41 -23.46 -46.26
C GLY A 23 15.36 -24.30 -47.13
N SER A 24 15.50 -25.60 -46.81
CA SER A 24 15.10 -26.72 -47.70
C SER A 24 15.55 -28.10 -47.18
N GLY A 25 14.58 -28.99 -46.98
CA GLY A 25 14.61 -30.43 -47.33
C GLY A 25 15.65 -31.37 -46.70
N GLY A 26 15.21 -32.25 -45.80
CA GLY A 26 15.94 -33.46 -45.41
C GLY A 26 15.10 -34.40 -44.53
N ALA A 27 14.92 -35.64 -44.97
CA ALA A 27 14.03 -36.69 -44.43
C ALA A 27 14.28 -37.09 -42.96
N PRO A 28 13.30 -37.69 -42.25
CA PRO A 28 13.51 -38.16 -40.88
C PRO A 28 14.31 -39.47 -40.84
N ALA A 29 15.43 -39.43 -40.13
CA ALA A 29 16.26 -40.58 -39.81
C ALA A 29 15.65 -41.40 -38.65
N VAL A 30 15.87 -42.71 -38.77
CA VAL A 30 15.47 -43.82 -37.90
C VAL A 30 15.76 -43.58 -36.41
N VAL A 31 14.78 -43.90 -35.56
CA VAL A 31 14.88 -43.93 -34.10
C VAL A 31 15.34 -45.32 -33.64
N PRO A 32 16.44 -45.48 -32.86
CA PRO A 32 16.70 -46.70 -32.13
C PRO A 32 16.05 -46.65 -30.74
N ALA A 33 15.21 -47.65 -30.44
CA ALA A 33 14.59 -47.85 -29.14
C ALA A 33 15.62 -48.15 -28.02
N PRO A 34 15.45 -47.65 -26.78
CA PRO A 34 16.26 -48.07 -25.64
C PRO A 34 15.87 -49.48 -25.19
N ARG A 35 16.83 -50.41 -25.22
CA ARG A 35 16.67 -51.76 -24.66
C ARG A 35 17.01 -51.74 -23.17
N ASN A 36 16.05 -52.18 -22.36
CA ASN A 36 16.28 -52.57 -20.96
C ASN A 36 17.29 -53.72 -20.90
N ALA A 37 18.37 -53.56 -20.12
CA ALA A 37 19.28 -54.62 -19.74
C ALA A 37 19.61 -54.53 -18.25
N ALA A 38 19.54 -55.68 -17.59
CA ALA A 38 19.59 -55.90 -16.15
C ALA A 38 20.95 -55.58 -15.49
N PRO A 39 21.01 -55.47 -14.14
CA PRO A 39 22.27 -55.27 -13.40
C PRO A 39 23.10 -56.56 -13.34
N HIS A 40 24.42 -56.45 -13.48
CA HIS A 40 25.38 -57.50 -13.13
C HIS A 40 26.40 -56.94 -12.13
N ASP A 41 26.55 -57.68 -11.04
CA ASP A 41 27.57 -57.52 -10.00
C ASP A 41 28.96 -57.97 -10.49
N GLY A 42 30.03 -57.30 -10.05
CA GLY A 42 31.42 -57.78 -10.17
C GLY A 42 32.50 -56.69 -10.13
N SER A 43 33.23 -56.63 -9.01
CA SER A 43 34.38 -55.73 -8.71
C SER A 43 35.73 -56.18 -9.37
N PRO A 44 36.91 -55.62 -9.02
CA PRO A 44 37.53 -54.36 -9.49
C PRO A 44 38.92 -54.57 -10.18
N HIS A 45 39.41 -53.63 -11.00
CA HIS A 45 40.81 -53.60 -11.43
C HIS A 45 41.39 -52.17 -11.51
N ASP A 46 42.56 -52.01 -10.89
CA ASP A 46 43.45 -50.83 -10.83
C ASP A 46 44.16 -50.53 -12.16
N ALA A 47 44.17 -49.24 -12.58
CA ALA A 47 45.33 -48.51 -13.13
C ALA A 47 44.96 -47.05 -13.57
N PRO A 48 45.77 -45.99 -13.27
CA PRO A 48 45.54 -44.57 -13.66
C PRO A 48 46.37 -44.18 -14.93
N PRO A 49 46.30 -42.95 -15.55
CA PRO A 49 45.91 -41.65 -14.96
C PRO A 49 45.23 -40.55 -15.87
N ARG A 50 44.86 -39.45 -15.19
CA ARG A 50 44.70 -38.02 -15.59
C ARG A 50 43.44 -37.51 -16.32
N GLY A 51 42.70 -36.64 -15.61
CA GLY A 51 42.21 -35.38 -16.19
C GLY A 51 40.71 -35.08 -16.09
N LYS A 52 40.07 -35.20 -14.92
CA LYS A 52 38.72 -34.63 -14.69
C LYS A 52 38.68 -33.93 -13.33
N LEU A 53 38.35 -32.64 -13.33
CA LEU A 53 38.04 -31.87 -12.12
C LEU A 53 36.65 -32.28 -11.64
N THR A 54 36.58 -33.08 -10.59
CA THR A 54 35.35 -33.37 -9.85
C THR A 54 35.37 -32.62 -8.53
N VAL A 55 34.44 -31.68 -8.36
CA VAL A 55 34.19 -31.02 -7.07
C VAL A 55 33.41 -32.01 -6.19
N SER A 56 34.04 -32.49 -5.12
CA SER A 56 33.37 -33.25 -4.07
C SER A 56 33.19 -32.34 -2.86
N VAL A 57 31.94 -32.04 -2.49
CA VAL A 57 31.61 -31.41 -1.19
C VAL A 57 31.50 -32.53 -0.17
N ALA A 58 32.51 -32.65 0.69
CA ALA A 58 32.43 -33.51 1.87
C ALA A 58 31.77 -32.73 3.02
N ALA A 59 30.55 -33.14 3.39
CA ALA A 59 29.91 -32.74 4.63
C ALA A 59 30.60 -33.46 5.80
N GLY A 60 31.57 -32.79 6.43
CA GLY A 60 32.20 -33.24 7.66
C GLY A 60 31.47 -32.69 8.89
N SER A 61 30.47 -33.40 9.39
CA SER A 61 29.91 -33.19 10.73
C SER A 61 30.36 -34.32 11.63
N ALA A 62 31.42 -34.10 12.40
CA ALA A 62 31.79 -34.96 13.52
C ALA A 62 32.02 -34.07 14.76
N PRO A 63 31.24 -34.24 15.85
CA PRO A 63 31.56 -33.64 17.14
C PRO A 63 32.82 -34.32 17.69
N GLY A 64 33.90 -33.56 17.79
CA GLY A 64 35.13 -34.02 18.44
C GLY A 64 34.88 -34.29 19.92
N ALA A 65 35.13 -35.53 20.34
CA ALA A 65 35.20 -35.91 21.73
C ALA A 65 36.35 -35.16 22.42
N SER A 66 36.05 -34.57 23.58
CA SER A 66 36.96 -34.01 24.58
C SER A 66 37.66 -32.66 24.30
N GLY A 67 37.14 -31.61 24.95
CA GLY A 67 37.98 -30.81 25.85
C GLY A 67 38.40 -29.40 25.41
N ARG A 68 37.50 -28.41 25.58
CA ARG A 68 37.72 -27.15 26.32
C ARG A 68 36.64 -26.12 25.93
N GLY A 69 35.52 -26.17 26.65
CA GLY A 69 34.50 -25.14 26.60
C GLY A 69 35.03 -23.82 27.15
N ARG A 70 34.92 -22.74 26.37
CA ARG A 70 35.03 -21.38 26.89
C ARG A 70 33.66 -20.99 27.43
N ASN A 71 33.45 -21.26 28.71
CA ASN A 71 32.38 -20.63 29.46
C ASN A 71 32.77 -19.17 29.66
N VAL A 72 32.23 -18.26 28.84
CA VAL A 72 32.26 -16.82 29.12
C VAL A 72 31.04 -16.53 29.97
N SER A 73 31.18 -16.77 31.27
CA SER A 73 30.32 -16.17 32.28
C SER A 73 31.23 -15.41 33.25
N CYS A 74 31.47 -14.15 32.93
CA CYS A 74 31.86 -13.14 33.90
C CYS A 74 30.76 -12.07 33.88
N THR A 75 29.85 -12.16 34.84
CA THR A 75 29.41 -11.02 35.66
C THR A 75 29.66 -9.63 35.05
N VAL A 76 28.66 -9.11 34.33
CA VAL A 76 28.36 -7.69 34.35
C VAL A 76 26.96 -7.55 34.94
N ALA A 77 26.94 -7.57 36.28
CA ALA A 77 25.84 -7.07 37.07
C ALA A 77 26.20 -5.64 37.51
N LEU A 78 25.26 -4.70 37.29
CA LEU A 78 24.99 -3.41 37.95
C LEU A 78 24.45 -2.44 36.89
N ALA A 79 23.12 -2.34 36.74
CA ALA A 79 22.24 -1.45 37.49
C ALA A 79 22.14 -0.04 36.88
N VAL A 80 21.07 0.23 36.13
CA VAL A 80 20.43 1.56 36.12
C VAL A 80 18.92 1.33 36.13
N ALA A 81 18.38 1.34 37.34
CA ALA A 81 16.97 1.62 37.58
C ALA A 81 16.73 3.10 37.27
N GLY A 82 16.25 3.39 36.06
CA GLY A 82 15.74 4.70 35.70
C GLY A 82 14.30 4.83 36.18
N ALA A 83 14.10 5.55 37.27
CA ALA A 83 12.81 5.84 37.86
C ALA A 83 11.85 6.50 36.85
N LEU A 84 10.74 5.83 36.52
CA LEU A 84 9.57 6.52 35.99
C LEU A 84 8.88 7.19 37.18
N ALA A 85 9.16 8.49 37.35
CA ALA A 85 8.39 9.33 38.23
C ALA A 85 6.94 9.38 37.74
N VAL A 86 6.06 8.76 38.51
CA VAL A 86 4.60 8.89 38.40
C VAL A 86 4.25 10.33 38.73
N GLY A 87 4.09 11.16 37.69
CA GLY A 87 3.44 12.46 37.77
C GLY A 87 1.96 12.31 37.48
N ALA A 88 1.18 11.80 38.43
CA ALA A 88 -0.27 11.79 38.36
C ALA A 88 -0.85 12.27 39.70
N VAL A 89 -0.77 13.57 39.94
CA VAL A 89 -1.63 14.28 40.91
C VAL A 89 -2.01 15.65 40.36
N GLY A 90 -3.33 15.85 40.18
CA GLY A 90 -4.02 17.15 40.14
C GLY A 90 -4.10 17.82 38.77
N LEU A 91 -5.25 18.25 38.23
CA LEU A 91 -6.56 18.57 38.80
C LEU A 91 -7.66 18.33 37.75
N GLY A 92 -8.48 17.29 37.93
CA GLY A 92 -9.66 17.01 37.11
C GLY A 92 -10.98 17.07 37.89
N ALA A 93 -10.95 17.62 39.11
CA ALA A 93 -12.11 17.72 39.96
C ALA A 93 -12.18 19.14 40.57
N LEU A 94 -12.75 20.07 39.80
CA LEU A 94 -13.49 21.23 40.30
C LEU A 94 -14.09 21.96 39.10
N LEU A 95 -15.39 22.23 39.19
CA LEU A 95 -16.26 22.99 38.26
C LEU A 95 -17.04 22.18 37.22
N ARG A 96 -17.88 21.25 37.71
CA ARG A 96 -19.26 21.18 37.24
C ARG A 96 -20.23 21.00 38.40
N PRO A 97 -20.79 22.10 38.92
CA PRO A 97 -22.13 22.08 39.45
C PRO A 97 -22.95 23.06 38.62
N TRP A 98 -23.75 22.55 37.69
CA TRP A 98 -25.05 23.15 37.44
C TRP A 98 -25.99 22.08 36.90
N THR A 99 -26.63 21.44 37.89
CA THR A 99 -27.97 20.93 37.81
C THR A 99 -28.93 22.07 37.47
N GLY A 100 -29.73 21.88 36.43
CA GLY A 100 -30.95 22.63 36.14
C GLY A 100 -31.59 21.90 34.95
N GLY A 101 -32.70 21.19 35.09
CA GLY A 101 -33.86 21.49 35.92
C GLY A 101 -35.01 21.75 34.96
N GLU A 102 -35.63 20.65 34.54
CA GLU A 102 -37.08 20.42 34.43
C GLU A 102 -38.03 21.58 34.02
N ASN A 103 -38.66 21.36 32.85
CA ASN A 103 -40.08 21.49 32.46
C ASN A 103 -41.00 22.69 32.78
N ASP A 104 -41.98 22.75 31.86
CA ASP A 104 -43.33 23.28 31.96
C ASP A 104 -43.58 24.72 31.49
N SER A 105 -44.23 24.81 30.33
CA SER A 105 -45.08 25.94 29.95
C SER A 105 -46.30 25.40 29.20
N ALA A 106 -47.29 24.96 29.98
CA ALA A 106 -48.68 24.86 29.55
C ALA A 106 -49.45 26.06 30.16
N GLY A 107 -50.17 26.81 29.34
CA GLY A 107 -50.99 27.94 29.78
C GLY A 107 -51.87 28.46 28.65
N SER A 108 -53.16 28.16 28.74
CA SER A 108 -54.22 28.37 27.73
C SER A 108 -54.88 29.77 27.77
N GLY A 109 -55.09 30.37 26.58
CA GLY A 109 -56.24 31.19 26.09
C GLY A 109 -56.74 32.45 26.86
N PRO A 110 -57.73 33.22 26.33
CA PRO A 110 -58.45 33.11 25.05
C PRO A 110 -58.67 34.43 24.22
N ALA A 111 -59.14 34.19 22.98
CA ALA A 111 -59.80 34.99 21.93
C ALA A 111 -60.22 36.47 22.09
N ALA A 112 -60.07 37.24 20.99
CA ALA A 112 -61.15 38.08 20.43
C ALA A 112 -60.96 38.40 18.93
N THR A 113 -61.98 38.05 18.16
CA THR A 113 -62.19 38.21 16.71
C THR A 113 -62.49 39.66 16.32
N ARG A 114 -62.00 40.13 15.16
CA ARG A 114 -62.70 41.12 14.31
C ARG A 114 -62.11 41.22 12.89
N THR A 115 -62.94 40.87 11.91
CA THR A 115 -62.85 41.25 10.48
C THR A 115 -64.21 41.91 10.12
N PRO A 116 -64.31 42.83 9.14
CA PRO A 116 -64.44 42.42 7.71
C PRO A 116 -63.76 43.37 6.69
N GLY A 117 -63.50 42.86 5.47
CA GLY A 117 -62.93 43.58 4.30
C GLY A 117 -63.94 44.49 3.56
N PRO A 118 -63.89 44.71 2.21
CA PRO A 118 -62.97 44.22 1.17
C PRO A 118 -62.45 45.33 0.19
N SER A 119 -61.47 45.00 -0.68
CA SER A 119 -61.28 45.60 -2.03
C SER A 119 -60.26 44.78 -2.83
N SER A 120 -60.66 44.26 -3.99
CA SER A 120 -59.81 43.70 -5.07
C SER A 120 -59.82 44.69 -6.27
N PRO A 121 -59.09 44.51 -7.41
CA PRO A 121 -58.25 43.39 -7.85
C PRO A 121 -56.91 43.78 -8.56
N GLY A 122 -56.09 42.77 -8.89
CA GLY A 122 -55.26 42.76 -10.10
C GLY A 122 -53.75 42.96 -9.92
N GLY A 123 -52.96 42.03 -10.47
CA GLY A 123 -51.53 42.23 -10.69
C GLY A 123 -50.73 40.94 -10.57
N ALA A 124 -50.69 40.16 -11.65
CA ALA A 124 -49.74 39.08 -11.81
C ALA A 124 -48.31 39.63 -11.82
N TYR A 125 -47.43 39.06 -11.00
CA TYR A 125 -46.00 39.04 -11.22
C TYR A 125 -45.44 37.75 -10.62
N SER A 126 -44.98 36.88 -11.52
CA SER A 126 -44.11 35.75 -11.21
C SER A 126 -42.84 36.29 -10.57
N GLY A 127 -42.76 36.24 -9.25
CA GLY A 127 -41.52 36.41 -8.51
C GLY A 127 -40.70 35.13 -8.63
N ALA A 128 -39.53 35.23 -9.26
CA ALA A 128 -38.52 34.19 -9.29
C ALA A 128 -38.19 33.73 -7.85
N PRO A 129 -37.89 32.43 -7.63
CA PRO A 129 -37.31 32.02 -6.37
C PRO A 129 -35.91 32.63 -6.24
N ASP A 130 -35.68 33.33 -5.14
CA ASP A 130 -34.34 33.70 -4.65
C ASP A 130 -33.41 32.48 -4.69
N PRO A 131 -32.14 32.62 -5.15
CA PRO A 131 -31.19 31.54 -5.04
C PRO A 131 -30.84 31.41 -3.56
N THR A 132 -31.53 30.50 -2.88
CA THR A 132 -31.10 30.09 -1.54
C THR A 132 -29.78 29.37 -1.73
N ASP A 133 -28.69 30.01 -1.29
CA ASP A 133 -27.38 29.41 -1.15
C ASP A 133 -27.55 27.99 -0.61
N GLY A 134 -27.15 27.02 -1.43
CA GLY A 134 -27.26 25.61 -1.13
C GLY A 134 -26.44 25.31 0.12
N ALA A 135 -27.11 25.36 1.28
CA ALA A 135 -26.57 24.92 2.54
C ALA A 135 -26.22 23.44 2.39
N THR A 136 -24.95 23.18 2.07
CA THR A 136 -24.39 21.84 2.04
C THR A 136 -24.55 21.31 3.46
N ALA A 137 -25.42 20.32 3.63
CA ALA A 137 -25.58 19.66 4.91
C ALA A 137 -24.18 19.24 5.42
N PRO A 138 -23.84 19.50 6.70
CA PRO A 138 -22.55 19.13 7.24
C PRO A 138 -22.32 17.63 7.02
N GLU A 139 -21.21 17.26 6.37
CA GLU A 139 -20.94 15.85 6.10
C GLU A 139 -20.88 15.06 7.42
N PRO A 140 -21.51 13.87 7.49
CA PRO A 140 -21.52 13.08 8.70
C PRO A 140 -20.09 12.76 9.15
N ALA A 141 -19.80 13.10 10.41
CA ALA A 141 -18.49 12.86 11.01
C ALA A 141 -18.08 11.38 10.86
N GLY A 142 -16.85 11.14 10.43
CA GLY A 142 -16.33 9.78 10.23
C GLY A 142 -16.67 9.13 8.88
N THR A 143 -17.24 9.89 7.93
CA THR A 143 -17.37 9.47 6.53
C THR A 143 -16.28 10.07 5.65
N VAL A 144 -15.95 9.40 4.55
CA VAL A 144 -14.97 9.89 3.55
C VAL A 144 -15.41 11.26 3.01
N PRO A 145 -14.58 12.31 3.18
CA PRO A 145 -14.95 13.63 2.70
C PRO A 145 -15.02 13.73 1.18
N ALA A 146 -15.92 14.56 0.66
CA ALA A 146 -16.16 14.72 -0.78
C ALA A 146 -14.89 14.96 -1.62
N ARG A 147 -13.91 15.68 -1.08
CA ARG A 147 -12.62 15.97 -1.75
C ARG A 147 -11.84 14.73 -2.18
N TYR A 148 -12.02 13.60 -1.50
CA TYR A 148 -11.32 12.35 -1.81
C TYR A 148 -12.02 11.50 -2.87
N LEU A 149 -13.32 11.74 -3.10
CA LEU A 149 -14.14 10.88 -3.96
C LEU A 149 -13.69 10.95 -5.42
N GLY A 150 -13.86 9.83 -6.14
CA GLY A 150 -13.50 9.70 -7.55
C GLY A 150 -12.26 8.85 -7.77
N THR A 151 -11.73 8.88 -9.00
CA THR A 151 -10.55 8.11 -9.36
C THR A 151 -9.32 9.02 -9.38
N TRP A 152 -8.22 8.50 -8.86
CA TRP A 152 -6.92 9.14 -8.77
C TRP A 152 -5.90 8.24 -9.44
N GLU A 153 -4.99 8.82 -10.21
CA GLU A 153 -3.96 8.06 -10.90
C GLU A 153 -2.63 8.80 -10.90
N GLY A 154 -1.53 8.05 -10.77
CA GLY A 154 -0.19 8.61 -10.82
C GLY A 154 0.90 7.56 -10.69
N PRO A 155 2.16 7.93 -10.98
CA PRO A 155 3.29 7.04 -10.78
C PRO A 155 3.52 6.78 -9.29
N ALA A 156 4.05 5.61 -8.97
CA ALA A 156 4.41 5.23 -7.61
C ALA A 156 5.88 4.81 -7.53
N THR A 157 6.46 5.02 -6.36
CA THR A 157 7.81 4.57 -6.02
C THR A 157 7.82 3.90 -4.66
N GLY A 158 8.74 2.96 -4.47
CA GLY A 158 9.04 2.30 -3.21
C GLY A 158 10.52 2.38 -2.91
N LEU A 159 10.92 1.75 -1.80
CA LEU A 159 12.29 1.72 -1.29
C LEU A 159 12.88 3.14 -1.22
N ASP A 160 12.15 4.04 -0.55
CA ASP A 160 12.49 5.46 -0.39
C ASP A 160 12.70 6.20 -1.72
N GLY A 161 11.96 5.79 -2.76
CA GLY A 161 11.98 6.42 -4.07
C GLY A 161 12.94 5.77 -5.07
N SER A 162 13.73 4.79 -4.65
CA SER A 162 14.72 4.12 -5.50
C SER A 162 14.12 3.11 -6.47
N LEU A 163 12.93 2.58 -6.18
CA LEU A 163 12.26 1.58 -7.00
C LEU A 163 11.02 2.17 -7.67
N PRO A 164 10.97 2.28 -9.00
CA PRO A 164 9.73 2.56 -9.72
C PRO A 164 8.74 1.40 -9.55
N MET A 165 7.56 1.68 -9.02
CA MET A 165 6.51 0.67 -8.77
C MET A 165 5.39 0.68 -9.82
N GLY A 166 5.56 1.48 -10.88
CA GLY A 166 4.57 1.59 -11.94
C GLY A 166 3.50 2.63 -11.62
N THR A 167 2.27 2.35 -12.03
CA THR A 167 1.16 3.28 -11.90
C THR A 167 0.22 2.80 -10.81
N PHE A 168 -0.16 3.72 -9.92
CA PHE A 168 -1.21 3.53 -8.93
C PHE A 168 -2.48 4.19 -9.45
N ARG A 169 -3.58 3.45 -9.42
CA ARG A 169 -4.94 3.92 -9.74
C ARG A 169 -5.87 3.62 -8.58
N LEU A 170 -6.27 4.65 -7.85
CA LEU A 170 -7.13 4.55 -6.67
C LEU A 170 -8.53 5.09 -6.98
N THR A 171 -9.55 4.24 -6.88
CA THR A 171 -10.95 4.69 -6.92
C THR A 171 -11.51 4.77 -5.51
N VAL A 172 -12.03 5.94 -5.14
CA VAL A 172 -12.56 6.26 -3.81
C VAL A 172 -14.06 6.53 -3.89
N HIS A 173 -14.81 5.90 -2.99
CA HIS A 173 -16.25 6.10 -2.82
C HIS A 173 -16.58 6.46 -1.37
N ARG A 174 -17.82 6.91 -1.14
CA ARG A 174 -18.28 7.30 0.19
C ARG A 174 -18.52 6.07 1.06
N ALA A 175 -17.87 6.03 2.22
CA ALA A 175 -18.13 5.05 3.27
C ALA A 175 -17.83 5.65 4.65
N GLY A 176 -18.34 4.99 5.70
CA GLY A 176 -18.01 5.27 7.09
C GLY A 176 -16.85 4.40 7.62
N VAL A 177 -16.35 4.71 8.81
CA VAL A 177 -15.32 3.90 9.49
C VAL A 177 -15.73 2.43 9.55
N GLY A 178 -14.78 1.54 9.23
CA GLY A 178 -14.99 0.10 9.12
C GLY A 178 -15.50 -0.37 7.75
N GLY A 179 -15.98 0.55 6.90
CA GLY A 179 -16.38 0.24 5.54
C GLY A 179 -15.20 0.24 4.58
N GLU A 180 -15.30 -0.59 3.53
CA GLU A 180 -14.50 -0.40 2.33
C GLU A 180 -14.85 0.96 1.73
N PHE A 181 -13.84 1.74 1.36
CA PHE A 181 -14.04 3.06 0.76
C PHE A 181 -13.22 3.27 -0.50
N GLY A 182 -12.34 2.33 -0.85
CA GLY A 182 -11.59 2.42 -2.08
C GLY A 182 -10.94 1.12 -2.49
N ARG A 183 -10.56 1.09 -3.77
CA ARG A 183 -9.72 0.04 -4.35
C ARG A 183 -8.52 0.70 -5.03
N LEU A 184 -7.33 0.23 -4.69
CA LEU A 184 -6.08 0.65 -5.33
C LEU A 184 -5.65 -0.46 -6.28
N THR A 185 -5.44 -0.13 -7.55
CA THR A 185 -4.81 -1.01 -8.52
C THR A 185 -3.41 -0.48 -8.81
N GLN A 186 -2.42 -1.33 -8.63
CA GLN A 186 -1.04 -1.09 -8.99
C GLN A 186 -0.73 -1.90 -10.25
N THR A 187 -0.17 -1.25 -11.27
CA THR A 187 0.33 -1.91 -12.48
C THR A 187 1.83 -1.67 -12.58
N ASP A 188 2.64 -2.73 -12.52
CA ASP A 188 4.10 -2.61 -12.56
C ASP A 188 4.65 -2.34 -13.97
N GLN A 189 5.97 -2.18 -14.07
CA GLN A 189 6.66 -1.91 -15.34
C GLN A 189 6.59 -3.07 -16.35
N LEU A 190 6.27 -4.28 -15.89
CA LEU A 190 6.13 -5.49 -16.69
C LEU A 190 4.67 -5.83 -16.99
N GLY A 191 3.72 -5.02 -16.50
CA GLY A 191 2.29 -5.23 -16.65
C GLY A 191 1.66 -6.18 -15.61
N GLY A 192 2.40 -6.56 -14.57
CA GLY A 192 1.85 -7.24 -13.39
C GLY A 192 0.88 -6.33 -12.65
N VAL A 193 -0.19 -6.92 -12.08
CA VAL A 193 -1.27 -6.16 -11.44
C VAL A 193 -1.56 -6.67 -10.04
N CYS A 194 -1.49 -5.77 -9.06
CA CYS A 194 -1.94 -5.99 -7.69
C CYS A 194 -3.13 -5.09 -7.37
N THR A 195 -4.18 -5.64 -6.77
CA THR A 195 -5.33 -4.87 -6.31
C THR A 195 -5.48 -4.95 -4.80
N ASP A 196 -5.67 -3.80 -4.19
CA ASP A 196 -5.78 -3.62 -2.76
C ASP A 196 -7.14 -3.06 -2.37
N ILE A 197 -7.69 -3.56 -1.27
CA ILE A 197 -8.98 -3.14 -0.71
C ILE A 197 -8.71 -2.23 0.49
N LEU A 198 -9.15 -0.97 0.39
CA LEU A 198 -8.94 0.03 1.42
C LEU A 198 -10.16 0.12 2.33
N THR A 199 -9.97 -0.20 3.61
CA THR A 199 -10.97 -0.10 4.68
C THR A 199 -10.71 1.13 5.55
N LEU A 200 -11.73 1.96 5.73
CA LEU A 200 -11.60 3.23 6.44
C LEU A 200 -11.36 2.99 7.94
N LYS A 201 -10.28 3.53 8.48
CA LYS A 201 -10.01 3.50 9.93
C LYS A 201 -10.37 4.80 10.60
N GLN A 202 -9.97 5.92 10.00
CA GLN A 202 -10.15 7.23 10.60
C GLN A 202 -10.11 8.33 9.54
N VAL A 203 -10.95 9.34 9.74
CA VAL A 203 -10.89 10.62 9.02
C VAL A 203 -10.39 11.67 10.00
N THR A 204 -9.34 12.39 9.62
CA THR A 204 -8.84 13.55 10.37
C THR A 204 -9.08 14.83 9.58
N LYS A 205 -8.72 15.98 10.16
CA LYS A 205 -8.79 17.28 9.48
C LYS A 205 -7.93 17.33 8.21
N THR A 206 -6.85 16.54 8.14
CA THR A 206 -5.84 16.67 7.09
C THR A 206 -5.67 15.41 6.23
N ARG A 207 -6.05 14.23 6.73
CA ARG A 207 -5.83 12.96 6.05
C ARG A 207 -6.88 11.90 6.39
N ILE A 208 -6.95 10.88 5.54
CA ILE A 208 -7.60 9.60 5.83
C ILE A 208 -6.51 8.62 6.26
N VAL A 209 -6.81 7.82 7.29
CA VAL A 209 -6.06 6.63 7.68
C VAL A 209 -6.91 5.41 7.35
N ALA A 210 -6.31 4.40 6.74
CA ALA A 210 -6.98 3.20 6.30
C ALA A 210 -6.10 1.96 6.53
N THR A 211 -6.75 0.81 6.49
CA THR A 211 -6.07 -0.47 6.30
C THR A 211 -6.20 -0.84 4.83
N SER A 212 -5.08 -1.12 4.18
CA SER A 212 -5.04 -1.76 2.87
C SER A 212 -4.84 -3.25 3.04
N THR A 213 -5.38 -4.05 2.14
CA THR A 213 -5.24 -5.51 2.16
C THR A 213 -5.33 -6.00 0.73
N GLY A 214 -4.36 -6.79 0.29
CA GLY A 214 -4.39 -7.42 -1.03
C GLY A 214 -5.67 -8.22 -1.25
N ALA A 215 -6.28 -8.05 -2.41
CA ALA A 215 -7.44 -8.80 -2.84
C ALA A 215 -7.11 -10.30 -2.92
N LYS A 216 -8.10 -11.15 -2.63
CA LYS A 216 -7.91 -12.61 -2.52
C LYS A 216 -7.53 -13.28 -3.84
N ASP A 217 -7.90 -12.67 -4.95
CA ASP A 217 -7.66 -13.11 -6.32
C ASP A 217 -6.37 -12.53 -6.92
N ASN A 218 -5.61 -11.74 -6.15
CA ASN A 218 -4.27 -11.32 -6.55
C ASN A 218 -3.35 -12.53 -6.79
N HIS A 219 -2.39 -12.36 -7.68
CA HIS A 219 -1.31 -13.33 -7.84
C HIS A 219 -0.37 -13.33 -6.62
N ALA A 220 0.44 -14.38 -6.49
CA ALA A 220 1.30 -14.61 -5.32
C ALA A 220 2.41 -13.55 -5.07
N GLY A 221 2.57 -12.59 -5.97
CA GLY A 221 3.55 -11.51 -5.85
C GLY A 221 3.03 -10.28 -5.11
N CYS A 222 1.72 -10.20 -4.87
CA CYS A 222 1.10 -9.12 -4.12
C CYS A 222 1.08 -9.44 -2.62
N ASP A 223 1.14 -8.42 -1.76
CA ASP A 223 1.06 -8.60 -0.32
C ASP A 223 -0.41 -8.81 0.13
N PRO A 224 -0.79 -10.00 0.64
CA PRO A 224 -2.13 -10.20 1.15
C PRO A 224 -2.31 -9.65 2.57
N ALA A 225 -1.23 -9.25 3.25
CA ALA A 225 -1.28 -8.87 4.66
C ALA A 225 -1.91 -7.48 4.84
N PRO A 226 -2.79 -7.29 5.83
CA PRO A 226 -3.32 -5.98 6.16
C PRO A 226 -2.21 -5.04 6.65
N HIS A 227 -2.11 -3.85 6.07
CA HIS A 227 -1.11 -2.85 6.43
C HIS A 227 -1.70 -1.43 6.46
N PRO A 228 -1.09 -0.47 7.19
CA PRO A 228 -1.61 0.88 7.29
C PRO A 228 -1.28 1.71 6.06
N VAL A 229 -2.24 2.50 5.60
CA VAL A 229 -2.05 3.48 4.51
C VAL A 229 -2.67 4.83 4.88
N GLN A 230 -2.16 5.89 4.24
CA GLN A 230 -2.67 7.25 4.43
C GLN A 230 -2.96 7.91 3.08
N LEU A 231 -4.08 8.64 3.03
CA LEU A 231 -4.43 9.50 1.91
C LEU A 231 -4.44 10.96 2.38
N THR A 232 -3.53 11.75 1.83
CA THR A 232 -3.35 13.17 2.19
C THR A 232 -3.46 14.02 0.94
N PRO A 233 -4.42 14.94 0.83
CA PRO A 233 -4.49 15.76 -0.37
C PRO A 233 -3.43 16.85 -0.34
N VAL A 234 -2.89 17.15 -1.52
CA VAL A 234 -1.75 18.04 -1.75
C VAL A 234 -2.06 18.95 -2.94
N GLY A 235 -2.65 20.12 -2.66
CA GLY A 235 -3.28 20.94 -3.70
C GLY A 235 -4.48 20.18 -4.28
N ASP A 236 -4.52 20.09 -5.60
CA ASP A 236 -5.55 19.34 -6.34
C ASP A 236 -5.25 17.83 -6.47
N ASP A 237 -4.07 17.39 -6.00
CA ASP A 237 -3.63 16.01 -6.07
C ASP A 237 -3.87 15.25 -4.76
N LEU A 238 -3.76 13.93 -4.83
CA LEU A 238 -3.86 13.02 -3.69
C LEU A 238 -2.54 12.28 -3.48
N ARG A 239 -1.95 12.43 -2.30
CA ARG A 239 -0.79 11.64 -1.89
C ARG A 239 -1.25 10.36 -1.20
N TYR A 240 -0.77 9.22 -1.69
CA TYR A 240 -0.83 7.91 -1.07
C TYR A 240 0.52 7.59 -0.40
N THR A 241 0.47 7.01 0.80
CA THR A 241 1.64 6.41 1.46
C THR A 241 1.23 5.10 2.15
N SER A 242 2.02 4.05 1.96
CA SER A 242 1.87 2.76 2.64
C SER A 242 3.03 2.51 3.61
N ASP A 243 2.71 1.91 4.75
CA ASP A 243 3.67 1.36 5.72
C ASP A 243 3.65 -0.17 5.60
N SER A 244 4.07 -0.67 4.43
CA SER A 244 4.30 -2.09 4.17
C SER A 244 5.74 -2.31 3.73
N ALA A 245 6.54 -2.87 4.63
CA ALA A 245 7.90 -3.26 4.30
C ALA A 245 7.96 -4.34 3.21
N ALA A 246 6.94 -5.21 3.13
CA ALA A 246 6.85 -6.24 2.09
C ALA A 246 6.68 -5.64 0.69
N GLU A 247 5.98 -4.50 0.60
CA GLU A 247 5.80 -3.74 -0.65
C GLU A 247 6.88 -2.66 -0.86
N GLY A 248 7.81 -2.50 0.08
CA GLY A 248 8.84 -1.47 0.02
C GLY A 248 8.35 -0.06 0.34
N ASN A 249 7.31 0.09 1.16
CA ASN A 249 6.76 1.37 1.62
C ASN A 249 6.36 2.32 0.46
N PRO A 250 5.42 1.91 -0.42
CA PRO A 250 5.07 2.68 -1.59
C PRO A 250 4.54 4.08 -1.26
N VAL A 251 4.95 5.04 -2.09
CA VAL A 251 4.39 6.39 -2.12
C VAL A 251 3.96 6.74 -3.54
N SER A 252 2.86 7.48 -3.66
CA SER A 252 2.39 8.01 -4.93
C SER A 252 1.78 9.40 -4.74
N ARG A 253 1.98 10.27 -5.72
CA ARG A 253 1.26 11.53 -5.86
C ARG A 253 0.41 11.40 -7.11
N MET A 254 -0.90 11.33 -6.92
CA MET A 254 -1.87 11.02 -7.96
C MET A 254 -2.71 12.25 -8.28
N SER A 255 -2.99 12.45 -9.56
CA SER A 255 -3.94 13.46 -10.02
C SER A 255 -5.30 12.82 -10.25
N ARG A 256 -6.36 13.63 -10.29
CA ARG A 256 -7.70 13.15 -10.58
C ARG A 256 -7.75 12.59 -12.01
N ALA A 257 -8.16 11.34 -12.15
CA ALA A 257 -8.49 10.75 -13.44
C ALA A 257 -9.95 11.12 -13.76
N GLY A 258 -10.19 11.53 -15.02
CA GLY A 258 -11.40 12.19 -15.52
C GLY A 258 -12.74 11.67 -15.02
#